data_AF-A0A3C1XEI8-F1
#
_entry.id   AF-A0A3C1XEI8-F1
#
_cell.length_a   1.000
_cell.length_b   1.000
_cell.length_c   1.000
_cell.angle_alpha   90.00
_cell.angle_beta   90.00
_cell.angle_gamma   90.00
#
_symmetry.space_group_name_H-M   'P 1'
#
loop_
_entity.id
_entity.type
_entity.pdbx_description
1 polymer ?
#
loop_
_entity_poly.entity_id
_entity_poly.type
_entity_poly.pdbx_seq_one_letter_code
_entity_poly.pdbx_strand_id
1 'polypeptide(L)'
;NNPVNLARCARDAMRKLFLKSEVGITGCNFAIANTGDINLSTNEGNADLTISIPKTQIVLMGMERIVPSIKEAEILDNMLARSAVGQKLTTYVTFAGQKAEDESDGPEDFHVVIIDNGRSNAIGTAFEAVLQCIRCGACLNVCPVYRQIGGHAYGSIYPGPIGSVLSPVLGGYEQYGDLPYASTLCGACTETCPVKIPLHELLIEHRKVMEDDLSMHHDGSFVNFEMNMIGKGTSSPAMFGMAMNMAHTGLNMLPKNKEVSV
;
A
#
# COMPACT_ATOMS: atom_id res chain seq x y z
N ASN A 1 13.83 -12.85 -27.78
CA ASN A 1 12.79 -12.09 -27.06
C ASN A 1 11.42 -12.15 -27.77
N ASN A 2 10.94 -13.33 -28.16
CA ASN A 2 9.55 -13.47 -28.62
C ASN A 2 8.67 -13.79 -27.40
N PRO A 3 7.71 -12.93 -27.00
CA PRO A 3 6.89 -13.13 -25.81
C PRO A 3 6.14 -14.47 -25.80
N VAL A 4 5.65 -14.92 -26.96
CA VAL A 4 4.90 -16.18 -27.09
C VAL A 4 5.80 -17.38 -26.76
N ASN A 5 7.04 -17.37 -27.26
CA ASN A 5 7.99 -18.45 -27.00
C ASN A 5 8.42 -18.48 -25.53
N LEU A 6 8.64 -17.32 -24.91
CA LEU A 6 8.98 -17.22 -23.48
C LEU A 6 7.84 -17.75 -22.61
N ALA A 7 6.59 -17.35 -22.89
CA ALA A 7 5.42 -17.82 -22.15
C ALA A 7 5.19 -19.33 -22.30
N ARG A 8 5.38 -19.89 -23.51
CA ARG A 8 5.30 -21.34 -23.74
C ARG A 8 6.37 -22.11 -22.96
N CYS A 9 7.61 -21.64 -23.02
CA CYS A 9 8.71 -22.26 -22.28
C CYS A 9 8.45 -22.27 -20.77
N ALA A 10 8.02 -21.13 -20.20
CA ALA A 10 7.64 -21.05 -18.80
C ALA A 10 6.48 -21.99 -18.46
N ARG A 11 5.44 -22.05 -19.30
CA ARG A 11 4.30 -22.95 -19.11
C ARG A 11 4.72 -24.42 -19.09
N ASP A 12 5.57 -24.85 -20.02
CA ASP A 12 6.01 -26.24 -20.12
C ASP A 12 6.82 -26.68 -18.89
N ALA A 13 7.64 -25.78 -18.34
CA ALA A 13 8.37 -26.00 -17.11
C ALA A 13 7.44 -26.02 -15.88
N MET A 14 6.63 -24.96 -15.71
CA MET A 14 5.78 -24.76 -14.54
C MET A 14 4.66 -25.80 -14.43
N ARG A 15 4.08 -26.23 -15.56
CA ARG A 15 2.98 -27.21 -15.54
C ARG A 15 3.39 -28.56 -14.96
N LYS A 16 4.65 -28.97 -15.14
CA LYS A 16 5.20 -30.18 -14.50
C LYS A 16 5.31 -30.03 -12.99
N LEU A 17 5.54 -28.81 -12.50
CA LEU A 17 5.60 -28.52 -11.07
C LEU A 17 4.18 -28.51 -10.49
N PHE A 18 3.25 -27.75 -11.08
CA PHE A 18 1.85 -27.70 -10.63
C PHE A 18 1.22 -29.10 -10.52
N LEU A 19 1.40 -29.96 -11.52
CA LEU A 19 0.83 -31.32 -11.52
C LEU A 19 1.47 -32.28 -10.51
N LYS A 20 2.63 -31.94 -9.94
CA LYS A 20 3.33 -32.75 -8.94
C LYS A 20 3.17 -32.19 -7.52
N SER A 21 2.71 -30.96 -7.38
CA SER A 21 2.56 -30.31 -6.08
C SER A 21 1.43 -30.94 -5.29
N GLU A 22 1.71 -31.34 -4.05
CA GLU A 22 0.72 -31.89 -3.13
C GLU A 22 0.00 -30.80 -2.33
N VAL A 23 0.66 -29.64 -2.15
CA VAL A 23 0.17 -28.50 -1.38
C VAL A 23 0.21 -27.24 -2.24
N GLY A 24 -0.90 -26.51 -2.27
CA GLY A 24 -1.03 -25.16 -2.80
C GLY A 24 -1.02 -24.13 -1.68
N ILE A 25 -0.23 -23.07 -1.83
CA ILE A 25 -0.23 -21.94 -0.89
C ILE A 25 -0.53 -20.66 -1.68
N THR A 26 -1.58 -19.96 -1.29
CA THR A 26 -1.98 -18.68 -1.93
C THR A 26 -2.37 -17.65 -0.89
N GLY A 27 -2.60 -16.42 -1.34
CA GLY A 27 -3.47 -15.49 -0.63
C GLY A 27 -4.90 -15.56 -1.17
N CYS A 28 -5.69 -14.55 -0.85
CA CYS A 28 -6.96 -14.25 -1.49
C CYS A 28 -7.14 -12.73 -1.61
N ASN A 29 -8.02 -12.30 -2.52
CA ASN A 29 -8.49 -10.93 -2.56
C ASN A 29 -9.49 -10.70 -1.42
N PHE A 30 -10.46 -11.61 -1.29
CA PHE A 30 -11.48 -11.62 -0.24
C PHE A 30 -11.79 -13.04 0.20
N ALA A 31 -12.04 -13.25 1.50
CA ALA A 31 -12.76 -14.40 2.02
C ALA A 31 -14.24 -14.05 2.18
N ILE A 32 -15.10 -15.02 1.92
CA ILE A 32 -16.55 -14.85 1.89
C ILE A 32 -17.14 -15.44 3.17
N ALA A 33 -17.60 -14.58 4.08
CA ALA A 33 -17.96 -15.00 5.43
C ALA A 33 -19.14 -15.97 5.48
N ASN A 34 -20.15 -15.80 4.62
CA ASN A 34 -21.36 -16.61 4.67
C ASN A 34 -21.25 -17.98 4.00
N THR A 35 -20.32 -18.17 3.06
CA THR A 35 -20.11 -19.45 2.36
C THR A 35 -18.83 -20.17 2.78
N GLY A 36 -17.84 -19.45 3.33
CA GLY A 36 -16.53 -20.00 3.65
C GLY A 36 -15.58 -20.08 2.46
N ASP A 37 -15.99 -19.56 1.29
CA ASP A 37 -15.16 -19.52 0.09
C ASP A 37 -14.10 -18.41 0.13
N ILE A 38 -13.15 -18.49 -0.78
CA ILE A 38 -12.26 -17.39 -1.11
C ILE A 38 -12.49 -16.90 -2.53
N ASN A 39 -12.18 -15.63 -2.76
CA ASN A 39 -12.13 -14.98 -4.04
C ASN A 39 -10.67 -14.69 -4.43
N LEU A 40 -10.33 -15.03 -5.67
CA LEU A 40 -9.02 -14.81 -6.26
C LEU A 40 -9.16 -14.14 -7.62
N SER A 41 -8.43 -13.03 -7.79
CA SER A 41 -8.32 -12.33 -9.07
C SER A 41 -6.92 -12.53 -9.66
N THR A 42 -6.82 -13.10 -10.86
CA THR A 42 -5.55 -13.33 -11.56
C THR A 42 -5.60 -12.95 -13.04
N ASN A 43 -4.45 -12.71 -13.66
CA ASN A 43 -4.35 -12.48 -15.10
C ASN A 43 -3.72 -13.65 -15.85
N GLU A 44 -2.90 -14.45 -15.15
CA GLU A 44 -2.09 -15.51 -15.73
C GLU A 44 -2.66 -16.91 -15.50
N GLY A 45 -3.65 -17.05 -14.61
CA GLY A 45 -4.26 -18.33 -14.24
C GLY A 45 -3.37 -19.23 -13.37
N ASN A 46 -2.23 -18.73 -12.90
CA ASN A 46 -1.29 -19.50 -12.09
C ASN A 46 -1.85 -19.78 -10.68
N ALA A 47 -2.56 -18.84 -10.06
CA ALA A 47 -3.17 -19.10 -8.75
C ALA A 47 -4.32 -20.10 -8.87
N ASP A 48 -5.07 -20.07 -9.97
CA ASP A 48 -6.12 -21.05 -10.28
C ASP A 48 -5.55 -22.49 -10.34
N LEU A 49 -4.39 -22.67 -10.98
CA LEU A 49 -3.69 -23.95 -10.95
C LEU A 49 -3.21 -24.34 -9.55
N THR A 50 -2.79 -23.36 -8.73
CA THR A 50 -2.37 -23.60 -7.34
C THR A 50 -3.52 -24.03 -6.45
N ILE A 51 -4.74 -23.51 -6.65
CA ILE A 51 -5.89 -23.82 -5.78
C ILE A 51 -6.69 -25.04 -6.24
N SER A 52 -6.65 -25.40 -7.54
CA SER A 52 -7.48 -26.48 -8.08
C SER A 52 -6.77 -27.83 -8.20
N ILE A 53 -5.43 -27.86 -8.36
CA ILE A 53 -4.68 -29.10 -8.62
C ILE A 53 -4.22 -29.81 -7.33
N PRO A 54 -3.56 -29.13 -6.38
CA PRO A 54 -3.08 -29.77 -5.16
C PRO A 54 -4.25 -30.24 -4.29
N LYS A 55 -4.06 -31.37 -3.60
CA LYS A 55 -5.08 -31.92 -2.69
C LYS A 55 -5.24 -31.10 -1.41
N THR A 56 -4.18 -30.42 -0.98
CA THR A 56 -4.22 -29.55 0.20
C THR A 56 -4.01 -28.11 -0.22
N GLN A 57 -4.90 -27.22 0.22
CA GLN A 57 -4.83 -25.79 -0.05
C GLN A 57 -4.71 -24.99 1.26
N ILE A 58 -3.74 -24.09 1.31
CA ILE A 58 -3.51 -23.17 2.42
C ILE A 58 -3.63 -21.73 1.91
N VAL A 59 -4.62 -21.01 2.40
CA VAL A 59 -4.85 -19.60 2.10
C VAL A 59 -4.33 -18.75 3.25
N LEU A 60 -3.43 -17.81 2.94
CA LEU A 60 -2.88 -16.84 3.88
C LEU A 60 -3.49 -15.47 3.61
N MET A 61 -4.23 -14.93 4.56
CA MET A 61 -4.88 -13.63 4.39
C MET A 61 -4.70 -12.73 5.61
N GLY A 62 -4.67 -11.42 5.38
CA GLY A 62 -4.80 -10.46 6.46
C GLY A 62 -6.22 -10.46 7.03
N MET A 63 -6.40 -10.13 8.31
CA MET A 63 -7.73 -10.07 8.96
C MET A 63 -8.73 -9.13 8.25
N GLU A 64 -8.23 -8.18 7.46
CA GLU A 64 -9.04 -7.20 6.74
C GLU A 64 -9.63 -7.73 5.42
N ARG A 65 -9.24 -8.93 4.99
CA ARG A 65 -9.59 -9.51 3.68
C ARG A 65 -10.90 -10.29 3.73
N ILE A 66 -11.94 -9.78 4.37
CA ILE A 66 -13.22 -10.49 4.52
C ILE A 66 -14.40 -9.63 4.06
N VAL A 67 -15.36 -10.26 3.39
CA VAL A 67 -16.63 -9.66 2.99
C VAL A 67 -17.81 -10.54 3.42
N PRO A 68 -19.01 -9.97 3.61
CA PRO A 68 -20.16 -10.75 4.07
C PRO A 68 -20.61 -11.83 3.09
N SER A 69 -20.68 -11.51 1.79
CA SER A 69 -21.14 -12.44 0.75
C SER A 69 -20.48 -12.20 -0.60
N ILE A 70 -20.72 -13.12 -1.55
CA ILE A 70 -20.28 -13.02 -2.95
C ILE A 70 -20.75 -11.71 -3.60
N LYS A 71 -21.93 -11.20 -3.22
CA LYS A 71 -22.47 -9.95 -3.77
C LYS A 71 -21.56 -8.76 -3.45
N GLU A 72 -21.06 -8.68 -2.22
CA GLU A 72 -20.10 -7.63 -1.84
C GLU A 72 -18.74 -7.85 -2.52
N ALA A 73 -18.28 -9.11 -2.64
CA ALA A 73 -17.06 -9.44 -3.36
C ALA A 73 -17.12 -8.98 -4.82
N GLU A 74 -18.21 -9.26 -5.53
CA GLU A 74 -18.41 -8.88 -6.94
C GLU A 74 -18.28 -7.37 -7.14
N ILE A 75 -18.86 -6.58 -6.23
CA ILE A 75 -18.76 -5.11 -6.27
C ILE A 75 -17.30 -4.68 -6.10
N LEU A 76 -16.59 -5.24 -5.13
CA LEU A 76 -15.20 -4.90 -4.85
C LEU A 76 -14.26 -5.36 -5.97
N ASP A 77 -14.48 -6.51 -6.59
CA ASP A 77 -13.70 -7.00 -7.74
C ASP A 77 -13.87 -6.09 -8.95
N ASN A 78 -15.11 -5.68 -9.23
CA ASN A 78 -15.40 -4.73 -10.29
C ASN A 78 -14.68 -3.38 -10.05
N MET A 79 -14.70 -2.91 -8.80
CA MET A 79 -14.01 -1.69 -8.39
C MET A 79 -12.49 -1.84 -8.48
N LEU A 80 -11.94 -2.98 -8.04
CA LEU A 80 -10.53 -3.31 -8.06
C LEU A 80 -9.99 -3.28 -9.49
N ALA A 81 -10.58 -4.05 -10.41
CA ALA A 81 -10.07 -4.18 -11.79
C ALA A 81 -10.06 -2.84 -12.53
N ARG A 82 -11.12 -2.04 -12.38
CA ARG A 82 -11.24 -0.71 -13.00
C ARG A 82 -10.23 0.26 -12.43
N SER A 83 -10.05 0.27 -11.11
CA SER A 83 -9.13 1.20 -10.44
C SER A 83 -7.67 0.84 -10.64
N ALA A 84 -7.35 -0.46 -10.77
CA ALA A 84 -6.00 -0.96 -10.93
C ALA A 84 -5.47 -0.74 -12.36
N VAL A 85 -6.20 -1.26 -13.35
CA VAL A 85 -5.73 -1.42 -14.72
C VAL A 85 -6.72 -0.90 -15.77
N GLY A 86 -7.85 -0.31 -15.35
CA GLY A 86 -8.88 0.19 -16.25
C GLY A 86 -9.67 -0.91 -16.97
N GLN A 87 -9.54 -2.17 -16.54
CA GLN A 87 -10.27 -3.31 -17.11
C GLN A 87 -11.65 -3.45 -16.46
N LYS A 88 -12.60 -4.05 -17.18
CA LYS A 88 -13.93 -4.36 -16.62
C LYS A 88 -13.85 -5.39 -15.50
N LEU A 89 -12.97 -6.37 -15.66
CA LEU A 89 -12.67 -7.45 -14.72
C LEU A 89 -11.27 -8.00 -15.07
N THR A 90 -10.60 -8.69 -14.14
CA THR A 90 -9.37 -9.43 -14.44
C THR A 90 -9.65 -10.61 -15.37
N THR A 91 -8.59 -11.24 -15.89
CA THR A 91 -8.74 -12.39 -16.81
C THR A 91 -9.47 -13.56 -16.13
N TYR A 92 -9.16 -13.80 -14.86
CA TYR A 92 -9.80 -14.78 -14.01
C TYR A 92 -10.27 -14.12 -12.72
N VAL A 93 -11.51 -14.41 -12.34
CA VAL A 93 -12.10 -14.12 -11.02
C VAL A 93 -12.74 -15.41 -10.54
N THR A 94 -12.10 -16.04 -9.57
CA THR A 94 -12.41 -17.40 -9.16
C THR A 94 -12.87 -17.38 -7.72
N PHE A 95 -14.03 -17.97 -7.49
CA PHE A 95 -14.55 -18.28 -6.17
C PHE A 95 -14.34 -19.76 -5.93
N ALA A 96 -13.62 -20.11 -4.87
CA ALA A 96 -13.26 -21.49 -4.58
C ALA A 96 -13.20 -21.74 -3.08
N GLY A 97 -13.57 -22.94 -2.69
CA GLY A 97 -13.48 -23.44 -1.32
C GLY A 97 -12.94 -24.86 -1.30
N GLN A 98 -13.32 -25.61 -0.28
CA GLN A 98 -13.07 -27.05 -0.24
C GLN A 98 -13.89 -27.76 -1.34
N LYS A 99 -13.31 -28.79 -1.96
CA LYS A 99 -13.99 -29.59 -2.98
C LYS A 99 -15.28 -30.22 -2.44
N ALA A 100 -16.38 -30.06 -3.16
CA ALA A 100 -17.65 -30.73 -2.86
C ALA A 100 -17.63 -32.22 -3.27
N GLU A 101 -18.55 -33.04 -2.72
CA GLU A 101 -18.58 -34.48 -3.00
C GLU A 101 -18.85 -34.81 -4.48
N ASP A 102 -19.57 -33.94 -5.19
CA ASP A 102 -19.93 -34.08 -6.60
C ASP A 102 -18.95 -33.40 -7.58
N GLU A 103 -17.89 -32.77 -7.06
CA GLU A 103 -16.86 -32.13 -7.87
C GLU A 103 -15.71 -33.08 -8.24
N SER A 104 -15.24 -32.98 -9.48
CA SER A 104 -14.15 -33.81 -10.00
C SER A 104 -12.76 -33.40 -9.52
N ASP A 105 -12.59 -32.15 -9.13
CA ASP A 105 -11.32 -31.48 -8.87
C ASP A 105 -11.47 -30.41 -7.79
N GLY A 106 -10.33 -29.99 -7.21
CA GLY A 106 -10.29 -29.09 -6.05
C GLY A 106 -9.64 -29.73 -4.82
N PRO A 107 -9.36 -28.93 -3.78
CA PRO A 107 -8.65 -29.38 -2.60
C PRO A 107 -9.54 -30.24 -1.71
N GLU A 108 -9.01 -31.39 -1.29
CA GLU A 108 -9.60 -32.27 -0.28
C GLU A 108 -9.46 -31.65 1.12
N ASP A 109 -8.31 -31.04 1.41
CA ASP A 109 -8.04 -30.29 2.64
C ASP A 109 -7.95 -28.79 2.34
N PHE A 110 -8.77 -27.98 3.00
CA PHE A 110 -8.81 -26.53 2.79
C PHE A 110 -8.60 -25.79 4.11
N HIS A 111 -7.54 -24.98 4.17
CA HIS A 111 -7.16 -24.23 5.37
C HIS A 111 -7.08 -22.73 5.07
N VAL A 112 -7.75 -21.93 5.89
CA VAL A 112 -7.63 -20.46 5.86
C VAL A 112 -6.91 -20.01 7.13
N VAL A 113 -5.75 -19.39 6.94
CA VAL A 113 -4.92 -18.82 8.00
C VAL A 113 -5.09 -17.30 7.98
N ILE A 114 -5.82 -16.79 8.97
CA ILE A 114 -6.04 -15.36 9.16
C ILE A 114 -4.88 -14.79 9.99
N ILE A 115 -4.18 -13.82 9.40
CA ILE A 115 -2.99 -13.21 9.97
C ILE A 115 -3.33 -11.79 10.39
N ASP A 116 -3.23 -11.53 11.69
CA ASP A 116 -3.26 -10.16 12.21
C ASP A 116 -1.94 -9.44 11.86
N ASN A 117 -0.82 -9.90 12.42
CA ASN A 117 0.51 -9.31 12.24
C ASN A 117 0.52 -7.79 12.49
N GLY A 118 -0.14 -7.35 13.57
CA GLY A 118 -0.20 -5.95 13.99
C GLY A 118 -1.27 -5.11 13.31
N ARG A 119 -2.10 -5.67 12.41
CA ARG A 119 -3.20 -4.93 11.77
C ARG A 119 -4.25 -4.47 12.78
N SER A 120 -4.48 -5.24 13.83
CA SER A 120 -5.38 -4.95 14.94
C SER A 120 -5.01 -3.67 15.68
N ASN A 121 -3.74 -3.25 15.64
CA ASN A 121 -3.29 -1.98 16.20
C ASN A 121 -3.91 -0.76 15.51
N ALA A 122 -4.46 -0.91 14.29
CA ALA A 122 -5.19 0.18 13.63
C ALA A 122 -6.64 0.33 14.13
N ILE A 123 -7.26 -0.71 14.69
CA ILE A 123 -8.68 -0.69 15.08
C ILE A 123 -8.90 0.33 16.19
N GLY A 124 -9.90 1.21 16.05
CA GLY A 124 -10.22 2.24 17.02
C GLY A 124 -9.24 3.42 17.03
N THR A 125 -8.29 3.46 16.10
CA THR A 125 -7.34 4.57 15.95
C THR A 125 -7.66 5.39 14.70
N ALA A 126 -6.96 6.52 14.52
CA ALA A 126 -7.03 7.29 13.28
C ALA A 126 -6.67 6.47 12.03
N PHE A 127 -5.90 5.39 12.19
CA PHE A 127 -5.41 4.56 11.08
C PHE A 127 -6.38 3.45 10.67
N GLU A 128 -7.53 3.27 11.35
CA GLU A 128 -8.47 2.17 11.09
C GLU A 128 -8.89 2.08 9.62
N ALA A 129 -9.10 3.23 8.96
CA ALA A 129 -9.48 3.30 7.55
C ALA A 129 -8.49 2.57 6.62
N VAL A 130 -7.21 2.41 7.00
CA VAL A 130 -6.22 1.68 6.19
C VAL A 130 -6.63 0.23 5.93
N LEU A 131 -7.39 -0.37 6.87
CA LEU A 131 -7.85 -1.75 6.78
C LEU A 131 -8.89 -1.96 5.67
N GLN A 132 -9.52 -0.90 5.17
CA GLN A 132 -10.47 -0.98 4.05
C GLN A 132 -9.80 -1.24 2.69
N CYS A 133 -8.46 -1.22 2.63
CA CYS A 133 -7.73 -1.26 1.38
C CYS A 133 -8.00 -2.56 0.62
N ILE A 134 -8.50 -2.48 -0.61
CA ILE A 134 -8.73 -3.64 -1.51
C ILE A 134 -7.52 -4.01 -2.39
N ARG A 135 -6.34 -3.43 -2.11
CA ARG A 135 -5.08 -3.69 -2.86
C ARG A 135 -5.16 -3.45 -4.38
N CYS A 136 -6.01 -2.51 -4.80
CA CYS A 136 -6.13 -2.17 -6.22
C CYS A 136 -4.91 -1.42 -6.81
N GLY A 137 -4.00 -0.89 -5.99
CA GLY A 137 -2.79 -0.20 -6.48
C GLY A 137 -3.05 1.18 -7.11
N ALA A 138 -4.29 1.67 -7.18
CA ALA A 138 -4.61 2.99 -7.76
C ALA A 138 -3.78 4.13 -7.14
N CYS A 139 -3.59 4.09 -5.82
CA CYS A 139 -2.75 5.07 -5.11
C CYS A 139 -1.28 5.05 -5.55
N LEU A 140 -0.74 3.89 -5.97
CA LEU A 140 0.62 3.75 -6.46
C LEU A 140 0.75 4.45 -7.83
N ASN A 141 -0.22 4.23 -8.71
CA ASN A 141 -0.23 4.73 -10.08
C ASN A 141 -0.26 6.27 -10.15
N VAL A 142 -0.91 6.93 -9.20
CA VAL A 142 -1.00 8.40 -9.15
C VAL A 142 0.12 9.05 -8.34
N CYS A 143 0.87 8.28 -7.54
CA CYS A 143 1.87 8.83 -6.63
C CYS A 143 3.12 9.29 -7.40
N PRO A 144 3.49 10.59 -7.33
CA PRO A 144 4.67 11.08 -8.04
C PRO A 144 5.97 10.47 -7.49
N VAL A 145 6.05 10.22 -6.18
CA VAL A 145 7.23 9.62 -5.53
C VAL A 145 7.42 8.18 -6.00
N TYR A 146 6.39 7.34 -5.84
CA TYR A 146 6.45 5.93 -6.24
C TYR A 146 6.82 5.75 -7.72
N ARG A 147 6.30 6.62 -8.61
CA ARG A 147 6.62 6.58 -10.04
C ARG A 147 8.08 6.88 -10.37
N GLN A 148 8.81 7.60 -9.51
CA GLN A 148 10.21 7.94 -9.72
C GLN A 148 11.16 6.92 -9.10
N ILE A 149 10.86 6.46 -7.88
CA ILE A 149 11.79 5.61 -7.11
C ILE A 149 11.44 4.11 -7.17
N GLY A 150 10.23 3.77 -7.62
CA GLY A 150 9.73 2.40 -7.63
C GLY A 150 9.39 1.85 -6.23
N GLY A 151 8.99 0.58 -6.17
CA GLY A 151 8.56 -0.04 -4.92
C GLY A 151 9.69 -0.41 -3.96
N HIS A 152 10.84 -0.83 -4.47
CA HIS A 152 11.95 -1.31 -3.63
C HIS A 152 12.54 -0.25 -2.69
N ALA A 153 12.51 1.01 -3.11
CA ALA A 153 13.04 2.12 -2.31
C ALA A 153 12.27 2.36 -1.00
N TYR A 154 11.05 1.83 -0.86
CA TYR A 154 10.24 1.96 0.36
C TYR A 154 10.67 1.02 1.49
N GLY A 155 11.54 0.01 1.25
CA GLY A 155 12.03 -0.88 2.32
C GLY A 155 10.97 -1.78 2.98
N SER A 156 9.70 -1.67 2.57
CA SER A 156 8.57 -2.48 3.02
C SER A 156 8.04 -3.35 1.88
N ILE A 157 7.45 -4.50 2.24
CA ILE A 157 6.69 -5.34 1.30
C ILE A 157 5.45 -4.62 0.75
N TYR A 158 4.98 -3.58 1.45
CA TYR A 158 3.92 -2.71 1.00
C TYR A 158 4.53 -1.37 0.56
N PRO A 159 4.55 -1.07 -0.76
CA PRO A 159 5.15 0.16 -1.24
C PRO A 159 4.12 1.31 -1.38
N GLY A 160 4.63 2.49 -1.71
CA GLY A 160 3.85 3.68 -2.06
C GLY A 160 2.96 4.20 -0.93
N PRO A 161 1.93 5.01 -1.24
CA PRO A 161 1.15 5.70 -0.22
C PRO A 161 0.45 4.76 0.77
N ILE A 162 -0.16 3.68 0.29
CA ILE A 162 -0.79 2.68 1.16
C ILE A 162 0.24 2.01 2.07
N GLY A 163 1.40 1.68 1.54
CA GLY A 163 2.48 1.07 2.30
C GLY A 163 3.09 1.99 3.35
N SER A 164 3.17 3.28 3.03
CA SER A 164 3.71 4.31 3.92
C SER A 164 2.79 4.60 5.12
N VAL A 165 1.50 4.30 5.00
CA VAL A 165 0.55 4.31 6.12
C VAL A 165 0.54 2.96 6.85
N LEU A 166 0.49 1.85 6.12
CA LEU A 166 0.32 0.54 6.74
C LEU A 166 1.58 0.05 7.48
N SER A 167 2.78 0.29 6.94
CA SER A 167 4.00 -0.32 7.49
C SER A 167 4.34 0.14 8.91
N PRO A 168 4.22 1.44 9.27
CA PRO A 168 4.38 1.87 10.65
C PRO A 168 3.39 1.22 11.62
N VAL A 169 2.16 0.94 11.18
CA VAL A 169 1.17 0.20 12.00
C VAL A 169 1.62 -1.24 12.25
N LEU A 170 2.19 -1.90 11.24
CA LEU A 170 2.56 -3.31 11.31
C LEU A 170 3.89 -3.56 12.05
N GLY A 171 4.88 -2.69 11.86
CA GLY A 171 6.25 -2.91 12.37
C GLY A 171 6.86 -1.73 13.09
N GLY A 172 6.07 -0.70 13.42
CA GLY A 172 6.49 0.43 14.23
C GLY A 172 7.32 1.48 13.49
N TYR A 173 7.54 2.60 14.18
CA TYR A 173 8.27 3.75 13.63
C TYR A 173 9.79 3.59 13.63
N GLU A 174 10.35 2.71 14.47
CA GLU A 174 11.79 2.44 14.47
C GLU A 174 12.26 1.94 13.10
N GLN A 175 11.46 1.06 12.46
CA GLN A 175 11.79 0.52 11.15
C GLN A 175 11.20 1.35 9.99
N TYR A 176 10.01 1.94 10.18
CA TYR A 176 9.24 2.52 9.07
C TYR A 176 8.89 4.01 9.23
N GLY A 177 9.50 4.71 10.20
CA GLY A 177 9.22 6.12 10.50
C GLY A 177 9.52 7.09 9.35
N ASP A 178 10.45 6.74 8.46
CA ASP A 178 10.78 7.58 7.30
C ASP A 178 9.69 7.52 6.20
N LEU A 179 8.87 6.47 6.15
CA LEU A 179 7.92 6.27 5.05
C LEU A 179 6.80 7.33 4.99
N PRO A 180 6.21 7.77 6.11
CA PRO A 180 5.32 8.93 6.14
C PRO A 180 5.90 10.20 5.50
N TYR A 181 7.22 10.37 5.48
CA TYR A 181 7.92 11.50 4.87
C TYR A 181 8.22 11.30 3.37
N ALA A 182 8.16 10.06 2.86
CA ALA A 182 8.30 9.71 1.45
C ALA A 182 7.03 10.05 0.61
N SER A 183 6.51 11.27 0.80
CA SER A 183 5.29 11.78 0.15
C SER A 183 5.31 13.31 0.04
N THR A 184 4.88 13.82 -1.10
CA THR A 184 4.67 15.26 -1.34
C THR A 184 3.37 15.78 -0.74
N LEU A 185 2.55 14.91 -0.14
CA LEU A 185 1.24 15.25 0.43
C LEU A 185 0.26 15.93 -0.54
N CYS A 186 0.38 15.69 -1.86
CA CYS A 186 -0.46 16.33 -2.88
C CYS A 186 -1.93 15.85 -2.90
N GLY A 187 -2.33 14.89 -2.06
CA GLY A 187 -3.72 14.42 -1.95
C GLY A 187 -4.22 13.46 -3.04
N ALA A 188 -3.50 13.31 -4.15
CA ALA A 188 -3.94 12.49 -5.30
C ALA A 188 -4.28 11.03 -4.93
N CYS A 189 -3.54 10.44 -4.00
CA CYS A 189 -3.78 9.06 -3.53
C CYS A 189 -5.12 8.91 -2.80
N THR A 190 -5.57 9.94 -2.10
CA THR A 190 -6.86 9.98 -1.41
C THR A 190 -7.99 10.20 -2.39
N GLU A 191 -7.83 11.14 -3.31
CA GLU A 191 -8.83 11.44 -4.33
C GLU A 191 -9.15 10.22 -5.20
N THR A 192 -8.10 9.50 -5.63
CA THR A 192 -8.26 8.31 -6.49
C THR A 192 -8.72 7.07 -5.74
N CYS A 193 -8.63 7.03 -4.41
CA CYS A 193 -8.92 5.82 -3.63
C CYS A 193 -10.40 5.43 -3.81
N PRO A 194 -10.70 4.26 -4.38
CA PRO A 194 -12.09 3.92 -4.68
C PRO A 194 -12.87 3.53 -3.43
N VAL A 195 -12.17 3.10 -2.37
CA VAL A 195 -12.69 2.78 -1.04
C VAL A 195 -12.48 3.90 -0.01
N LYS A 196 -12.19 5.12 -0.48
CA LYS A 196 -12.23 6.36 0.32
C LYS A 196 -11.31 6.41 1.54
N ILE A 197 -10.15 5.76 1.46
CA ILE A 197 -9.10 5.87 2.49
C ILE A 197 -8.43 7.24 2.38
N PRO A 198 -8.39 8.05 3.45
CA PRO A 198 -7.77 9.37 3.45
C PRO A 198 -6.24 9.29 3.59
N LEU A 199 -5.58 8.52 2.71
CA LEU A 199 -4.14 8.23 2.77
C LEU A 199 -3.25 9.45 3.06
N HIS A 200 -3.44 10.60 2.40
CA HIS A 200 -2.59 11.76 2.65
C HIS A 200 -2.75 12.35 4.06
N GLU A 201 -3.95 12.32 4.62
CA GLU A 201 -4.23 12.73 6.00
C GLU A 201 -3.64 11.74 7.00
N LEU A 202 -3.73 10.43 6.72
CA LEU A 202 -3.12 9.40 7.54
C LEU A 202 -1.58 9.50 7.57
N LEU A 203 -0.95 9.92 6.47
CA LEU A 203 0.49 10.21 6.47
C LEU A 203 0.83 11.41 7.37
N ILE A 204 0.00 12.46 7.36
CA ILE A 204 0.17 13.59 8.28
C ILE A 204 0.00 13.13 9.72
N GLU A 205 -0.95 12.24 9.98
CA GLU A 205 -1.20 11.72 11.32
C GLU A 205 0.00 10.93 11.86
N HIS A 206 0.65 10.10 11.03
CA HIS A 206 1.92 9.48 11.44
C HIS A 206 2.98 10.52 11.81
N ARG A 207 3.11 11.59 11.03
CA ARG A 207 4.09 12.66 11.32
C ARG A 207 3.80 13.35 12.66
N LYS A 208 2.53 13.57 13.00
CA LYS A 208 2.14 14.10 14.32
C LYS A 208 2.47 13.13 15.44
N VAL A 209 2.10 11.86 15.31
CA VAL A 209 2.40 10.85 16.35
C VAL A 209 3.91 10.77 16.59
N MET A 210 4.73 10.81 15.53
CA MET A 210 6.19 10.80 15.68
C MET A 210 6.73 12.06 16.36
N GLU A 211 6.28 13.26 15.97
CA GLU A 211 6.80 14.52 16.53
C GLU A 211 6.21 14.84 17.91
N ASP A 212 4.88 14.82 18.04
CA ASP A 212 4.15 15.29 19.22
C ASP A 212 4.12 14.24 20.34
N ASP A 213 3.83 12.98 20.01
CA ASP A 213 3.64 11.93 21.03
C ASP A 213 4.93 11.20 21.39
N LEU A 214 5.80 10.95 20.39
CA LEU A 214 7.01 10.16 20.55
C LEU A 214 8.30 10.99 20.57
N SER A 215 8.24 12.29 20.22
CA SER A 215 9.41 13.17 20.11
C SER A 215 10.56 12.56 19.27
N MET A 216 10.19 11.82 18.22
CA MET A 216 11.11 11.22 17.26
C MET A 216 11.59 12.30 16.28
N HIS A 217 12.60 13.06 16.70
CA HIS A 217 13.18 14.11 15.87
C HIS A 217 14.06 13.52 14.76
N HIS A 218 13.51 13.35 13.56
CA HIS A 218 14.24 12.85 12.38
C HIS A 218 15.50 13.66 12.05
N ASP A 219 15.51 14.97 12.39
CA ASP A 219 16.60 15.90 12.08
C ASP A 219 17.46 16.31 13.31
N GLY A 220 17.20 15.70 14.48
CA GLY A 220 17.89 16.00 15.74
C GLY A 220 17.39 17.25 16.49
N SER A 221 17.75 17.37 17.77
CA SER A 221 17.26 18.42 18.67
C SER A 221 17.63 19.85 18.25
N PHE A 222 18.72 20.01 17.48
CA PHE A 222 19.18 21.30 17.00
C PHE A 222 18.25 21.89 15.92
N VAL A 223 17.79 21.06 14.97
CA VAL A 223 16.88 21.51 13.91
C VAL A 223 15.52 21.89 14.50
N ASN A 224 15.03 21.14 15.50
CA ASN A 224 13.80 21.51 16.19
C ASN A 224 13.93 22.85 16.94
N PHE A 225 15.07 23.10 17.59
CA PHE A 225 15.35 24.40 18.20
C PHE A 225 15.35 25.54 17.16
N GLU A 226 16.00 25.33 16.01
CA GLU A 226 16.04 26.30 14.92
C GLU A 226 14.64 26.59 14.37
N MET A 227 13.85 25.55 14.06
CA MET A 227 12.48 25.70 13.54
C MET A 227 11.56 26.39 14.55
N ASN A 228 11.68 26.09 15.85
CA ASN A 228 10.94 26.78 16.89
C ASN A 228 11.34 28.27 17.00
N MET A 229 12.62 28.59 16.86
CA MET A 229 13.09 29.98 16.83
C MET A 229 12.57 30.73 15.60
N ILE A 230 12.60 30.09 14.42
CA ILE A 230 12.03 30.66 13.18
C ILE A 230 10.52 30.86 13.33
N GLY A 231 9.79 29.88 13.88
CA GLY A 231 8.34 29.98 14.11
C GLY A 231 7.97 31.12 15.05
N LYS A 232 8.71 31.29 16.17
CA LYS A 232 8.54 32.45 17.07
C LYS A 232 8.90 33.77 16.40
N GLY A 233 9.95 33.77 15.57
CA GLY A 233 10.39 34.94 14.80
C GLY A 233 9.35 35.41 13.77
N THR A 234 8.77 34.47 13.02
CA THR A 234 7.83 34.73 11.93
C THR A 234 6.40 34.98 12.39
N SER A 235 5.99 34.44 13.55
CA SER A 235 4.68 34.72 14.15
C SER A 235 4.55 36.11 14.79
N SER A 236 5.66 36.81 15.03
CA SER A 236 5.67 38.18 15.54
C SER A 236 5.83 39.20 14.40
N PRO A 237 4.83 40.07 14.13
CA PRO A 237 4.92 41.08 13.08
C PRO A 237 6.13 42.02 13.25
N ALA A 238 6.50 42.34 14.49
CA ALA A 238 7.63 43.21 14.80
C ALA A 238 8.98 42.54 14.50
N MET A 239 9.17 41.29 14.92
CA MET A 239 10.42 40.55 14.66
C MET A 239 10.56 40.22 13.17
N PHE A 240 9.47 39.81 12.52
CA PHE A 240 9.46 39.56 11.08
C PHE A 240 9.78 40.82 10.27
N GLY A 241 9.18 41.97 10.63
CA GLY A 241 9.48 43.26 10.00
C GLY A 241 10.94 43.70 10.19
N MET A 242 11.49 43.51 11.39
CA MET A 242 12.90 43.79 11.66
C MET A 242 13.83 42.87 10.84
N ALA A 243 13.53 41.58 10.78
CA ALA A 243 14.29 40.61 9.98
C ALA A 243 14.28 40.96 8.49
N MET A 244 13.12 41.34 7.93
CA MET A 244 13.01 41.78 6.53
C MET A 244 13.82 43.06 6.25
N ASN A 245 13.78 44.05 7.15
CA ASN A 245 14.56 45.28 7.01
C ASN A 245 16.07 45.04 7.08
N MET A 246 16.50 44.15 7.99
CA MET A 246 17.89 43.72 8.09
C MET A 246 18.31 42.91 6.85
N ALA A 247 17.46 42.03 6.35
CA ALA A 247 17.71 41.26 5.13
C ALA A 247 17.89 42.18 3.91
N HIS A 248 17.01 43.18 3.73
CA HIS A 248 17.14 44.17 2.66
C HIS A 248 18.44 44.99 2.76
N THR A 249 18.86 45.32 3.98
CA THR A 249 20.11 46.05 4.22
C THR A 249 21.34 45.16 3.97
N GLY A 250 21.28 43.88 4.38
CA GLY A 250 22.34 42.89 4.19
C GLY A 250 22.50 42.43 2.74
N LEU A 251 21.41 42.34 1.97
CA LEU A 251 21.44 42.05 0.53
C LEU A 251 22.23 43.09 -0.27
N ASN A 252 22.35 44.33 0.21
CA ASN A 252 23.18 45.36 -0.41
C ASN A 252 24.69 45.13 -0.24
N MET A 253 25.10 44.24 0.68
CA MET A 253 26.49 43.83 0.88
C MET A 253 26.89 42.59 0.07
N LEU A 254 25.92 41.88 -0.51
CA LEU A 254 26.20 40.75 -1.39
C LEU A 254 26.64 41.26 -2.77
N PRO A 255 27.71 40.68 -3.36
CA PRO A 255 28.18 41.11 -4.68
C PRO A 255 27.09 40.88 -5.73
N LYS A 256 26.67 41.96 -6.40
CA LYS A 256 25.78 41.92 -7.56
C LYS A 256 26.53 41.34 -8.75
N ASN A 257 26.67 40.01 -8.83
CA ASN A 257 27.25 39.39 -10.01
C ASN A 257 26.28 39.48 -11.20
N LYS A 258 26.87 39.89 -12.33
CA LYS A 258 26.26 40.13 -13.64
C LYS A 258 25.68 38.84 -14.24
N GLU A 259 24.55 39.01 -14.92
CA GLU A 259 23.98 38.15 -15.97
C GLU A 259 24.11 36.63 -15.77
N VAL A 260 23.02 36.02 -15.32
CA VAL A 260 22.75 34.61 -15.63
C VAL A 260 22.40 34.56 -17.12
N SER A 261 23.37 34.18 -17.95
CA SER A 261 23.10 33.83 -19.34
C SER A 261 22.27 32.54 -19.36
N VAL A 262 21.06 32.62 -19.89
CA VAL A 262 20.25 31.47 -20.29
C VAL A 262 20.74 30.96 -21.64
#